data_AF-A0A3R8NUJ6-F1
#
_entry.id   AF-A0A3R8NUJ6-F1
#
_cell.length_a   1.000
_cell.length_b   1.000
_cell.length_c   1.000
_cell.angle_alpha   90.00
_cell.angle_beta   90.00
_cell.angle_gamma   90.00
#
_symmetry.space_group_name_H-M   'P 1'
#
loop_
_entity.id
_entity.type
_entity.pdbx_description
1 polymer ?
#
loop_
_entity_poly.entity_id
_entity_poly.type
_entity_poly.pdbx_seq_one_letter_code
_entity_poly.pdbx_strand_id
1 'polypeptide(L)'
;VEGQTITLTLTEDQVKANGGQAVELTFDAKIKAGANLSAYVKEDGRTQIPNKAAYDASFPHKPGVHKDSNEVPVTPPTPEEPEIKKDVNGKEAETLDKRDQVFTYNVKTTVVQDATAFSVTDTLVDVLEFAGTSSAKLNGQALEA
;
A
#
# COMPACT_ATOMS: atom_id res chain seq x y z
N VAL A 1 13.84 9.33 -11.03
CA VAL A 1 13.30 9.73 -9.71
C VAL A 1 14.48 10.04 -8.82
N GLU A 2 14.65 11.29 -8.40
CA GLU A 2 15.76 11.67 -7.52
C GLU A 2 15.62 10.98 -6.16
N GLY A 3 16.76 10.55 -5.57
CA GLY A 3 16.80 9.95 -4.23
C GLY A 3 16.42 8.47 -4.13
N GLN A 4 16.29 7.74 -5.24
CA GLN A 4 16.05 6.27 -5.24
C GLN A 4 17.19 5.47 -5.87
N THR A 5 18.33 6.11 -6.15
CA THR A 5 19.51 5.48 -6.74
C THR A 5 20.68 5.65 -5.79
N ILE A 6 21.31 4.54 -5.43
CA ILE A 6 22.59 4.52 -4.71
C ILE A 6 23.67 4.28 -5.77
N THR A 7 24.70 5.11 -5.78
CA THR A 7 25.81 5.01 -6.73
C THR A 7 27.12 5.01 -5.97
N LEU A 8 27.91 3.95 -6.17
CA LEU A 8 29.30 3.86 -5.73
C LEU A 8 30.20 4.10 -6.94
N THR A 9 30.98 5.17 -6.89
CA THR A 9 31.99 5.48 -7.91
C THR A 9 33.37 5.39 -7.29
N LEU A 10 34.21 4.51 -7.82
CA LEU A 10 35.63 4.41 -7.44
C LEU A 10 36.47 5.34 -8.31
N THR A 11 37.51 5.94 -7.73
CA THR A 11 38.50 6.69 -8.51
C THR A 11 39.38 5.74 -9.33
N GLU A 12 40.06 6.28 -10.34
CA GLU A 12 40.97 5.48 -11.18
C GLU A 12 42.06 4.78 -10.35
N ASP A 13 42.63 5.47 -9.36
CA ASP A 13 43.66 4.90 -8.48
C ASP A 13 43.10 3.78 -7.60
N GLN A 14 41.86 3.93 -7.09
CA GLN A 14 41.19 2.87 -6.34
C GLN A 14 40.93 1.64 -7.21
N VAL A 15 40.49 1.82 -8.46
CA VAL A 15 40.29 0.71 -9.40
C VAL A 15 41.60 -0.02 -9.68
N LYS A 16 42.70 0.71 -9.93
CA LYS A 16 44.03 0.13 -10.18
C LYS A 16 44.59 -0.63 -8.98
N ALA A 17 44.43 -0.09 -7.78
CA ALA A 17 44.97 -0.67 -6.55
C ALA A 17 44.20 -1.91 -6.05
N ASN A 18 42.93 -2.07 -6.44
CA ASN A 18 42.04 -3.11 -5.90
C ASN A 18 41.62 -4.16 -6.94
N GLY A 19 42.45 -4.39 -7.97
CA GLY A 19 42.20 -5.43 -8.96
C GLY A 19 41.96 -6.80 -8.32
N GLY A 20 40.83 -7.44 -8.66
CA GLY A 20 40.44 -8.75 -8.15
C GLY A 20 39.83 -8.77 -6.73
N GLN A 21 39.66 -7.61 -6.10
CA GLN A 21 38.97 -7.51 -4.80
C GLN A 21 37.45 -7.44 -4.96
N ALA A 22 36.72 -7.87 -3.92
CA ALA A 22 35.27 -7.83 -3.89
C ALA A 22 34.76 -6.41 -3.60
N VAL A 23 33.58 -6.09 -4.16
CA VAL A 23 32.81 -4.90 -3.84
C VAL A 23 31.44 -5.38 -3.34
N GLU A 24 31.03 -4.92 -2.16
CA GLU A 24 29.74 -5.23 -1.55
C GLU A 24 28.99 -3.94 -1.25
N LEU A 25 27.71 -3.89 -1.63
CA LEU A 25 26.82 -2.76 -1.39
C LEU A 25 25.60 -3.25 -0.62
N THR A 26 25.42 -2.73 0.58
CA THR A 26 24.31 -3.08 1.49
C THR A 26 23.52 -1.84 1.85
N PHE A 27 22.19 -1.94 1.78
CA PHE A 27 21.28 -0.85 2.11
C PHE A 27 19.92 -1.39 2.55
N ASP A 28 19.26 -0.63 3.43
CA ASP A 28 17.90 -0.92 3.88
C ASP A 28 16.87 -0.16 3.04
N ALA A 29 15.73 -0.80 2.76
CA ALA A 29 14.62 -0.21 2.02
C ALA A 29 13.27 -0.61 2.65
N LYS A 30 12.23 0.19 2.37
CA LYS A 30 10.84 -0.11 2.75
C LYS A 30 9.85 0.41 1.71
N ILE A 31 8.68 -0.21 1.63
CA ILE A 31 7.55 0.30 0.83
C ILE A 31 7.12 1.66 1.40
N LYS A 32 6.90 2.65 0.54
CA LYS A 32 6.44 3.98 0.96
C LYS A 32 5.01 3.89 1.47
N ALA A 33 4.69 4.60 2.55
CA ALA A 33 3.33 4.68 3.07
C ALA A 33 2.37 5.22 2.00
N GLY A 34 1.22 4.56 1.81
CA GLY A 34 0.22 4.93 0.82
C GLY A 34 0.63 4.73 -0.65
N ALA A 35 1.72 4.01 -0.92
CA ALA A 35 2.10 3.67 -2.29
C ALA A 35 1.01 2.81 -2.95
N ASN A 36 0.62 3.16 -4.18
CA ASN A 36 -0.26 2.32 -4.97
C ASN A 36 0.55 1.17 -5.59
N LEU A 37 0.23 -0.07 -5.19
CA LEU A 37 0.95 -1.26 -5.63
C LEU A 37 0.26 -2.01 -6.79
N SER A 38 -0.84 -1.49 -7.33
CA SER A 38 -1.63 -2.15 -8.38
C SER A 38 -0.81 -2.56 -9.61
N ALA A 39 0.18 -1.77 -10.01
CA ALA A 39 1.07 -2.08 -11.13
C ALA A 39 2.01 -3.28 -10.88
N TYR A 40 2.11 -3.74 -9.64
CA TYR A 40 2.97 -4.85 -9.21
C TYR A 40 2.19 -6.13 -8.91
N VAL A 41 0.87 -6.13 -9.12
CA VAL A 41 0.02 -7.32 -9.00
C VAL A 41 0.27 -8.21 -10.22
N LYS A 42 0.69 -9.45 -9.99
CA LYS A 42 0.92 -10.46 -11.03
C LYS A 42 -0.41 -11.13 -11.41
N GLU A 43 -0.38 -11.90 -12.51
CA GLU A 43 -1.56 -12.62 -13.01
C GLU A 43 -2.16 -13.60 -11.99
N ASP A 44 -1.36 -14.09 -11.04
CA ASP A 44 -1.79 -14.97 -9.95
C ASP A 44 -2.41 -14.22 -8.75
N GLY A 45 -2.58 -12.89 -8.87
CA GLY A 45 -3.13 -12.01 -7.84
C GLY A 45 -2.14 -11.61 -6.74
N ARG A 46 -0.88 -12.09 -6.78
CA ARG A 46 0.13 -11.72 -5.78
C ARG A 46 0.86 -10.44 -6.18
N THR A 47 1.12 -9.58 -5.20
CA THR A 47 1.94 -8.39 -5.40
C THR A 47 3.43 -8.74 -5.28
N GLN A 48 4.22 -8.42 -6.31
CA GLN A 48 5.67 -8.61 -6.33
C GLN A 48 6.39 -7.36 -6.83
N ILE A 49 7.18 -6.72 -5.97
CA ILE A 49 7.88 -5.47 -6.25
C ILE A 49 9.34 -5.79 -6.58
N PRO A 50 9.78 -5.65 -7.85
CA PRO A 50 11.11 -6.06 -8.28
C PRO A 50 12.20 -5.06 -7.87
N ASN A 51 13.42 -5.56 -7.65
CA ASN A 51 14.62 -4.74 -7.52
C ASN A 51 15.80 -5.36 -8.30
N LYS A 52 16.63 -4.52 -8.92
CA LYS A 52 17.77 -4.93 -9.76
C LYS A 52 18.92 -3.93 -9.60
N ALA A 53 20.15 -4.41 -9.76
CA ALA A 53 21.36 -3.60 -9.78
C ALA A 53 22.09 -3.76 -11.11
N ALA A 54 23.03 -2.86 -11.39
CA ALA A 54 23.94 -2.97 -12.52
C ALA A 54 25.30 -2.39 -12.14
N TYR A 55 26.33 -2.78 -12.90
CA TYR A 55 27.60 -2.08 -12.88
C TYR A 55 28.00 -1.66 -14.29
N ASP A 56 28.74 -0.55 -14.34
CA ASP A 56 29.43 -0.06 -15.52
C ASP A 56 30.94 -0.10 -15.27
N ALA A 57 31.70 -0.61 -16.22
CA ALA A 57 33.15 -0.70 -16.15
C ALA A 57 33.79 -0.34 -17.49
N SER A 58 34.95 0.29 -17.44
CA SER A 58 35.73 0.62 -18.64
C SER A 58 37.09 -0.06 -18.56
N PHE A 59 37.36 -0.99 -19.48
CA PHE A 59 38.64 -1.67 -19.59
C PHE A 59 39.43 -1.13 -20.79
N PRO A 60 40.78 -1.12 -20.74
CA PRO A 60 41.60 -0.61 -21.85
C PRO A 60 41.29 -1.25 -23.22
N HIS A 61 40.91 -2.53 -23.23
CA HIS A 61 40.57 -3.28 -24.44
C HIS A 61 39.05 -3.42 -24.66
N LYS A 62 38.23 -2.96 -23.71
CA LYS A 62 36.77 -3.03 -23.77
C LYS A 62 36.14 -1.90 -22.94
N PRO A 63 36.08 -0.67 -23.46
CA PRO A 63 35.38 0.41 -22.80
C PRO A 63 33.87 0.17 -22.81
N GLY A 64 33.15 0.70 -21.81
CA GLY A 64 31.69 0.70 -21.78
C GLY A 64 31.03 -0.66 -21.51
N VAL A 65 31.64 -1.50 -20.68
CA VAL A 65 30.99 -2.73 -20.22
C VAL A 65 29.86 -2.38 -19.26
N HIS A 66 28.64 -2.73 -19.63
CA HIS A 66 27.47 -2.70 -18.76
C HIS A 66 27.03 -4.13 -18.45
N LYS A 67 26.70 -4.40 -17.19
CA LYS A 67 26.11 -5.68 -16.81
C LYS A 67 25.10 -5.53 -15.69
N ASP A 68 23.99 -6.20 -15.91
CA ASP A 68 22.86 -6.33 -15.01
C ASP A 68 23.04 -7.47 -13.99
N SER A 69 22.51 -7.27 -12.79
CA SER A 69 22.27 -8.35 -11.82
C SER A 69 21.03 -9.17 -12.20
N ASN A 70 20.79 -10.25 -11.45
CA ASN A 70 19.46 -10.83 -11.39
C ASN A 70 18.47 -9.86 -10.73
N GLU A 71 17.18 -10.04 -11.01
CA GLU A 71 16.09 -9.34 -10.34
C GLU A 71 15.67 -10.12 -9.09
N VAL A 72 15.43 -9.41 -7.99
CA VAL A 72 14.94 -9.99 -6.73
C VAL A 72 13.69 -9.21 -6.29
N PRO A 73 12.49 -9.84 -6.29
CA PRO A 73 11.27 -9.18 -5.85
C PRO A 73 11.05 -9.31 -4.34
N VAL A 74 10.33 -8.35 -3.77
CA VAL A 74 9.75 -8.45 -2.43
C VAL A 74 8.23 -8.57 -2.50
N THR A 75 7.66 -9.32 -1.56
CA THR A 75 6.21 -9.52 -1.41
C THR A 75 5.72 -8.76 -0.18
N PRO A 76 4.75 -7.84 -0.31
CA PRO A 76 4.11 -7.20 0.85
C PRO A 76 3.40 -8.23 1.75
N PRO A 77 3.20 -7.93 3.05
CA PRO A 77 2.36 -8.76 3.89
C PRO A 77 0.92 -8.77 3.36
N THR A 78 0.22 -9.89 3.50
CA THR A 78 -1.22 -9.95 3.21
C THR A 78 -1.98 -9.04 4.18
N PRO A 79 -2.83 -8.12 3.71
CA PRO A 79 -3.66 -7.31 4.60
C PRO A 79 -4.60 -8.18 5.43
N GLU A 80 -4.84 -7.79 6.67
CA GLU A 80 -5.91 -8.38 7.48
C GLU A 80 -7.28 -7.97 6.93
N GLU A 81 -8.25 -8.88 6.97
CA GLU A 81 -9.63 -8.56 6.63
C GLU A 81 -10.20 -7.57 7.65
N PRO A 82 -10.91 -6.53 7.22
CA PRO A 82 -11.42 -5.52 8.12
C PRO A 82 -12.66 -6.06 8.84
N GLU A 83 -12.78 -5.77 10.12
CA GLU A 83 -14.03 -6.01 10.83
C GLU A 83 -15.10 -4.98 10.39
N ILE A 84 -16.36 -5.39 10.34
CA ILE A 84 -17.50 -4.51 10.17
C ILE A 84 -18.46 -4.67 11.33
N LYS A 85 -18.80 -3.57 11.99
CA LYS A 85 -19.71 -3.53 13.15
C LYS A 85 -20.84 -2.56 12.90
N LYS A 86 -22.03 -2.92 13.36
CA LYS A 86 -23.23 -2.06 13.33
C LYS A 86 -23.76 -1.88 14.74
N ASP A 87 -24.17 -0.66 15.05
CA ASP A 87 -24.84 -0.31 16.30
C ASP A 87 -26.03 0.61 16.03
N VAL A 88 -26.95 0.70 16.99
CA VAL A 88 -28.05 1.67 17.02
C VAL A 88 -27.87 2.58 18.22
N ASN A 89 -27.77 3.89 17.97
CA ASN A 89 -27.48 4.91 19.00
C ASN A 89 -26.25 4.58 19.87
N GLY A 90 -25.24 3.90 19.32
CA GLY A 90 -24.04 3.48 20.06
C GLY A 90 -24.18 2.18 20.86
N LYS A 91 -25.29 1.44 20.71
CA LYS A 91 -25.59 0.19 21.43
C LYS A 91 -25.83 -0.97 20.46
N GLU A 92 -25.66 -2.21 20.92
CA GLU A 92 -25.97 -3.40 20.13
C GLU A 92 -27.47 -3.51 19.79
N ALA A 93 -28.34 -3.02 20.68
CA ALA A 93 -29.77 -2.89 20.48
C ALA A 93 -30.32 -1.68 21.25
N GLU A 94 -31.41 -1.11 20.76
CA GLU A 94 -32.12 -0.01 21.40
C GLU A 94 -33.60 -0.35 21.53
N THR A 95 -34.17 -0.07 22.70
CA THR A 95 -35.63 -0.10 22.90
C THR A 95 -36.16 1.32 22.73
N LEU A 96 -37.09 1.51 21.80
CA LEU A 96 -37.67 2.84 21.54
C LEU A 96 -38.79 3.14 22.54
N ASP A 97 -38.85 4.37 23.03
CA ASP A 97 -39.91 4.86 23.91
C ASP A 97 -41.20 5.15 23.12
N LYS A 98 -41.07 5.50 21.85
CA LYS A 98 -42.19 5.81 20.93
C LYS A 98 -41.96 5.21 19.55
N ARG A 99 -43.06 4.95 18.83
CA ARG A 99 -43.01 4.40 17.46
C ARG A 99 -42.33 5.33 16.45
N ASP A 100 -42.43 6.64 16.64
CA ASP A 100 -41.87 7.69 15.78
C ASP A 100 -40.52 8.23 16.28
N GLN A 101 -39.93 7.60 17.30
CA GLN A 101 -38.63 8.01 17.82
C GLN A 101 -37.55 7.79 16.76
N VAL A 102 -36.86 8.87 16.40
CA VAL A 102 -35.68 8.81 15.52
C VAL A 102 -34.53 8.13 16.25
N PHE A 103 -33.86 7.22 15.56
CA PHE A 103 -32.64 6.55 16.00
C PHE A 103 -31.62 6.57 14.87
N THR A 104 -30.35 6.34 15.20
CA THR A 104 -29.24 6.36 14.26
C THR A 104 -28.60 4.98 14.19
N TYR A 105 -28.52 4.39 13.01
CA TYR A 105 -27.62 3.27 12.76
C TYR A 105 -26.22 3.78 12.45
N ASN A 106 -25.22 3.23 13.12
CA ASN A 106 -23.81 3.48 12.81
C ASN A 106 -23.19 2.20 12.25
N VAL A 107 -22.61 2.27 11.06
CA VAL A 107 -21.80 1.19 10.46
C VAL A 107 -20.34 1.62 10.51
N LYS A 108 -19.49 0.81 11.12
CA LYS A 108 -18.06 1.08 11.34
C LYS A 108 -17.22 -0.03 10.76
N THR A 109 -16.23 0.34 9.96
CA THR A 109 -15.24 -0.58 9.37
C THR A 109 -13.97 0.20 9.01
N THR A 110 -12.93 -0.49 8.56
CA THR A 110 -11.66 0.09 8.11
C THR A 110 -11.41 -0.26 6.65
N VAL A 111 -10.85 0.69 5.90
CA VAL A 111 -10.36 0.41 4.54
C VAL A 111 -9.06 -0.37 4.66
N VAL A 112 -8.97 -1.53 4.00
CA VAL A 112 -7.72 -2.32 3.97
C VAL A 112 -6.67 -1.67 3.08
N GLN A 113 -5.40 -1.84 3.45
CA GLN A 113 -4.27 -1.09 2.87
C GLN A 113 -4.10 -1.30 1.35
N ASP A 114 -4.49 -2.46 0.82
CA ASP A 114 -4.37 -2.82 -0.60
C ASP A 114 -5.73 -2.89 -1.33
N ALA A 115 -6.80 -2.36 -0.76
CA ALA A 115 -8.09 -2.31 -1.48
C ALA A 115 -7.99 -1.37 -2.69
N THR A 116 -8.30 -1.89 -3.88
CA THR A 116 -8.45 -1.09 -5.10
C THR A 116 -9.86 -0.53 -5.27
N ALA A 117 -10.84 -1.15 -4.60
CA ALA A 117 -12.22 -0.71 -4.51
C ALA A 117 -12.77 -1.05 -3.11
N PHE A 118 -13.62 -0.18 -2.56
CA PHE A 118 -14.22 -0.38 -1.24
C PHE A 118 -15.61 0.25 -1.21
N SER A 119 -16.61 -0.52 -0.76
CA SER A 119 -17.99 -0.07 -0.62
C SER A 119 -18.64 -0.64 0.62
N VAL A 120 -19.43 0.17 1.31
CA VAL A 120 -20.29 -0.27 2.43
C VAL A 120 -21.74 -0.05 2.01
N THR A 121 -22.57 -1.08 2.14
CA THR A 121 -23.99 -1.03 1.74
C THR A 121 -24.84 -1.55 2.88
N ASP A 122 -25.94 -0.84 3.15
CA ASP A 122 -26.99 -1.23 4.09
C ASP A 122 -28.34 -1.03 3.42
N THR A 123 -29.33 -1.86 3.77
CA THR A 123 -30.70 -1.74 3.25
C THR A 123 -31.65 -1.76 4.43
N LEU A 124 -32.48 -0.72 4.55
CA LEU A 124 -33.55 -0.69 5.53
C LEU A 124 -34.67 -1.66 5.12
N VAL A 125 -35.24 -2.33 6.11
CA VAL A 125 -36.49 -3.09 5.92
C VAL A 125 -37.65 -2.13 5.66
N ASP A 126 -38.70 -2.62 5.01
CA ASP A 126 -39.86 -1.86 4.54
C ASP A 126 -40.62 -1.09 5.64
N VAL A 127 -40.58 -1.57 6.89
CA VAL A 127 -41.20 -0.91 8.04
C VAL A 127 -40.40 0.26 8.61
N LEU A 128 -39.19 0.52 8.10
CA LEU A 128 -38.34 1.63 8.48
C LEU A 128 -38.19 2.61 7.32
N GLU A 129 -38.05 3.89 7.64
CA GLU A 129 -37.78 4.95 6.67
C GLU A 129 -36.51 5.73 7.05
N PHE A 130 -35.90 6.37 6.06
CA PHE A 130 -34.77 7.25 6.31
C PHE A 130 -35.24 8.55 6.96
N ALA A 131 -34.82 8.79 8.20
CA ALA A 131 -35.02 10.06 8.88
C ALA A 131 -33.85 11.01 8.56
N GLY A 132 -34.06 11.95 7.65
CA GLY A 132 -33.07 12.96 7.28
C GLY A 132 -32.01 12.49 6.27
N THR A 133 -30.88 13.20 6.22
CA THR A 133 -29.78 12.93 5.29
C THR A 133 -28.78 11.94 5.87
N SER A 134 -28.41 10.93 5.10
CA SER A 134 -27.27 10.06 5.42
C SER A 134 -25.95 10.84 5.33
N SER A 135 -24.95 10.43 6.12
CA SER A 135 -23.60 10.99 6.03
C SER A 135 -22.56 9.88 6.19
N ALA A 136 -21.38 10.07 5.59
CA ALA A 136 -20.24 9.19 5.75
C ALA A 136 -19.00 10.01 6.11
N LYS A 137 -18.07 9.39 6.84
CA LYS A 137 -16.78 10.00 7.17
C LYS A 137 -15.65 9.02 6.93
N LEU A 138 -14.59 9.48 6.27
CA LEU A 138 -13.33 8.75 6.11
C LEU A 138 -12.24 9.51 6.87
N ASN A 139 -11.58 8.84 7.83
CA ASN A 139 -10.56 9.45 8.70
C ASN A 139 -11.04 10.77 9.36
N GLY A 140 -12.31 10.81 9.76
CA GLY A 140 -12.93 11.98 10.40
C GLY A 140 -13.35 13.10 9.44
N GLN A 141 -12.99 13.02 8.16
CA GLN A 141 -13.43 13.97 7.13
C GLN A 141 -14.77 13.51 6.54
N ALA A 142 -15.73 14.42 6.40
CA ALA A 142 -17.00 14.12 5.74
C ALA A 142 -16.77 13.75 4.28
N LEU A 143 -17.46 12.71 3.82
CA LEU A 143 -17.58 12.38 2.41
C LEU A 143 -18.85 13.05 1.89
N GLU A 144 -18.72 13.81 0.82
CA GLU A 144 -19.88 14.30 0.07
C GLU A 144 -20.59 13.09 -0.56
N ALA A 145 -21.91 13.01 -0.37
CA ALA A 145 -22.75 11.94 -0.90
C ALA A 145 -23.26 12.28 -2.31
#